data_AF-A0A327R6B1-F1
#
_entry.id   AF-A0A327R6B1-F1
#
_cell.length_a   1.000
_cell.length_b   1.000
_cell.length_c   1.000
_cell.angle_alpha   90.00
_cell.angle_beta   90.00
_cell.angle_gamma   90.00
#
_symmetry.space_group_name_H-M   'P 1'
#
loop_
_entity.id
_entity.type
_entity.pdbx_description
1 polymer ?
#
loop_
_entity_poly.entity_id
_entity_poly.type
_entity_poly.pdbx_seq_one_letter_code
_entity_poly.pdbx_strand_id
1 'polypeptide(L)'
;MKRILSSLIIMIPLVLFVIGSCSKKDEITVYEFTGDVFPVAGGTISPKQGTFDSGEKVTITATPSSGFYFKNWSGDISGTNTPYSLTITSDTEVIAVFEKNDTDGDGVPDDIDKCPETSAGETVNVDGCSESQEDSDGDGVTDDVDQCADTPEGETVDNEGCSNSQKDTDGDGVTDDLDQCADT
;
A
#
# COMPACT_ATOMS: atom_id res chain seq x y z
N MET A 1 -103.24 -2.42 22.86
CA MET A 1 -103.98 -2.52 21.59
C MET A 1 -103.00 -2.39 20.43
N LYS A 2 -102.98 -3.40 19.56
CA LYS A 2 -102.15 -3.53 18.34
C LYS A 2 -102.41 -2.40 17.34
N ARG A 3 -101.35 -1.88 16.70
CA ARG A 3 -101.29 -1.38 15.29
C ARG A 3 -99.83 -1.52 14.81
N ILE A 4 -99.45 -2.68 14.27
CA ILE A 4 -99.33 -3.04 12.84
C ILE A 4 -98.26 -2.23 12.09
N LEU A 5 -97.28 -2.99 11.60
CA LEU A 5 -96.18 -2.63 10.70
C LEU A 5 -96.61 -1.78 9.50
N SER A 6 -95.79 -0.79 9.15
CA SER A 6 -95.64 -0.33 7.77
C SER A 6 -94.15 -0.22 7.47
N SER A 7 -93.65 -1.13 6.63
CA SER A 7 -92.32 -1.07 6.04
C SER A 7 -92.10 0.27 5.38
N LEU A 8 -91.03 0.97 5.77
CA LEU A 8 -90.43 2.01 4.95
C LEU A 8 -89.00 1.56 4.63
N ILE A 9 -88.87 0.98 3.44
CA ILE A 9 -87.59 0.70 2.78
C ILE A 9 -86.96 2.06 2.48
N ILE A 10 -86.03 2.50 3.32
CA ILE A 10 -85.15 3.63 3.00
C ILE A 10 -83.85 3.04 2.45
N MET A 11 -83.72 3.10 1.13
CA MET A 11 -82.48 2.95 0.39
C MET A 11 -81.49 4.03 0.87
N ILE A 12 -80.59 3.68 1.79
CA ILE A 12 -79.41 4.50 2.05
C ILE A 12 -78.37 4.11 1.00
N PRO A 13 -77.88 5.07 0.19
CA PRO A 13 -76.98 4.79 -0.91
C PRO A 13 -75.67 4.22 -0.36
N LEU A 14 -75.26 3.13 -1.01
CA LEU A 14 -73.89 2.68 -1.21
C LEU A 14 -72.87 3.53 -0.45
N VAL A 15 -72.43 3.04 0.71
CA VAL A 15 -71.18 3.51 1.31
C VAL A 15 -70.12 3.35 0.22
N LEU A 16 -69.74 4.45 -0.43
CA LEU A 16 -68.50 4.51 -1.19
C LEU A 16 -67.42 4.29 -0.13
N PHE A 17 -67.11 3.02 0.11
CA PHE A 17 -65.87 2.61 0.71
C PHE A 17 -64.83 3.10 -0.28
N VAL A 18 -64.32 4.31 -0.02
CA VAL A 18 -63.10 4.79 -0.65
C VAL A 18 -62.11 3.72 -0.23
N ILE A 19 -61.89 2.75 -1.11
CA ILE A 19 -60.77 1.83 -1.03
C ILE A 19 -59.58 2.77 -0.97
N GLY A 20 -59.13 3.06 0.24
CA GLY A 20 -57.87 3.73 0.46
C GLY A 20 -56.88 2.89 -0.30
N SER A 21 -56.49 3.39 -1.47
CA SER A 21 -55.48 2.78 -2.29
C SER A 21 -54.27 2.79 -1.38
N CYS A 22 -54.01 1.66 -0.74
CA CYS A 22 -52.78 1.43 -0.02
C CYS A 22 -51.76 1.35 -1.15
N SER A 23 -51.25 2.52 -1.55
CA SER A 23 -50.06 2.58 -2.39
C SER A 23 -49.07 1.66 -1.72
N LYS A 24 -48.61 0.62 -2.42
CA LYS A 24 -47.44 -0.13 -1.96
C LYS A 24 -46.39 0.95 -1.69
N LYS A 25 -46.07 1.18 -0.43
CA LYS A 25 -44.97 2.07 -0.08
C LYS A 25 -43.77 1.41 -0.75
N ASP A 26 -43.14 2.09 -1.70
CA ASP A 26 -41.94 1.57 -2.33
C ASP A 26 -41.01 1.13 -1.21
N GLU A 27 -40.81 -0.19 -1.11
CA GLU A 27 -39.90 -0.77 -0.14
C GLU A 27 -38.52 -0.52 -0.71
N ILE A 28 -37.86 0.50 -0.15
CA ILE A 28 -36.51 0.85 -0.56
C ILE A 28 -35.59 -0.25 -0.03
N THR A 29 -34.96 -0.98 -0.96
CA THR A 29 -33.94 -1.97 -0.60
C THR A 29 -32.71 -1.23 -0.11
N VAL A 30 -32.25 -1.58 1.08
CA VAL A 30 -31.04 -1.05 1.72
C VAL A 30 -29.95 -2.12 1.67
N TYR A 31 -28.73 -1.71 1.35
CA TYR A 31 -27.55 -2.59 1.29
C TYR A 31 -26.45 -2.10 2.24
N GLU A 32 -25.63 -3.04 2.70
CA GLU A 32 -24.49 -2.76 3.56
C GLU A 32 -23.23 -2.44 2.73
N PHE A 33 -22.46 -1.46 3.20
CA PHE A 33 -21.13 -1.17 2.69
C PHE A 33 -20.11 -1.38 3.81
N THR A 34 -19.06 -2.13 3.51
CA THR A 34 -17.90 -2.33 4.38
C THR A 34 -16.62 -1.93 3.65
N GLY A 35 -15.82 -1.11 4.32
CA GLY A 35 -14.55 -0.59 3.85
C GLY A 35 -13.41 -1.05 4.74
N ASP A 36 -12.43 -1.73 4.14
CA ASP A 36 -11.24 -2.22 4.81
C ASP A 36 -9.97 -1.62 4.20
N VAL A 37 -8.86 -1.82 4.91
CA VAL A 37 -7.55 -1.24 4.57
C VAL A 37 -6.48 -2.32 4.70
N PHE A 38 -5.64 -2.43 3.67
CA PHE A 38 -4.50 -3.34 3.69
C PHE A 38 -3.22 -2.68 3.11
N PRO A 39 -2.08 -2.71 3.83
CA PRO A 39 -1.96 -3.04 5.25
C PRO A 39 -2.68 -2.00 6.11
N VAL A 40 -3.13 -2.39 7.32
CA VAL A 40 -3.87 -1.48 8.23
C VAL A 40 -3.09 -0.20 8.55
N ALA A 41 -1.76 -0.28 8.65
CA ALA A 41 -0.90 0.88 8.88
C ALA A 41 -0.83 1.84 7.68
N GLY A 42 -1.17 1.36 6.48
CA GLY A 42 -0.97 2.06 5.22
C GLY A 42 -1.87 3.28 5.01
N GLY A 43 -3.01 3.36 5.68
CA GLY A 43 -3.91 4.49 5.51
C GLY A 43 -5.28 4.30 6.15
N THR A 44 -6.24 5.06 5.62
CA THR A 44 -7.65 4.99 6.02
C THR A 44 -8.57 4.99 4.80
N ILE A 45 -9.78 4.48 4.99
CA ILE A 45 -10.89 4.57 4.03
C ILE A 45 -12.07 5.30 4.69
N SER A 46 -12.72 6.19 3.94
CA SER A 46 -13.93 6.92 4.38
C SER A 46 -15.02 6.92 3.30
N PRO A 47 -16.27 6.55 3.61
CA PRO A 47 -16.71 5.94 4.88
C PRO A 47 -16.06 4.57 5.12
N LYS A 48 -15.93 4.18 6.39
CA LYS A 48 -15.46 2.82 6.74
C LYS A 48 -16.58 1.78 6.67
N GLN A 49 -17.80 2.18 6.98
CA GLN A 49 -18.97 1.32 6.95
C GLN A 49 -20.23 2.18 6.80
N GLY A 50 -21.32 1.59 6.32
CA GLY A 50 -22.61 2.27 6.21
C GLY A 50 -23.69 1.38 5.63
N THR A 51 -24.91 1.91 5.59
CA THR A 51 -26.04 1.31 4.90
C THR A 51 -26.61 2.34 3.94
N PHE A 52 -26.87 1.95 2.70
CA PHE A 52 -27.24 2.85 1.62
C PHE A 52 -28.42 2.32 0.83
N ASP A 53 -29.21 3.23 0.26
CA ASP A 53 -30.35 2.86 -0.57
C ASP A 53 -29.84 2.28 -1.91
N SER A 54 -30.53 1.28 -2.44
CA SER A 54 -30.23 0.73 -3.76
C SER A 54 -30.27 1.83 -4.84
N GLY A 55 -29.17 1.99 -5.57
CA GLY A 55 -28.97 3.02 -6.59
C GLY A 55 -28.34 4.31 -6.07
N GLU A 56 -28.12 4.43 -4.76
CA GLU A 56 -27.42 5.58 -4.16
C GLU A 56 -25.95 5.62 -4.63
N LYS A 57 -25.46 6.84 -4.87
CA LYS A 57 -24.06 7.09 -5.21
C LYS A 57 -23.28 7.48 -3.97
N VAL A 58 -22.32 6.65 -3.59
CA VAL A 58 -21.43 6.85 -2.45
C VAL A 58 -20.04 7.20 -2.96
N THR A 59 -19.44 8.25 -2.40
CA THR A 59 -18.03 8.59 -2.67
C THR A 59 -17.17 8.02 -1.56
N ILE A 60 -16.24 7.14 -1.92
CA ILE A 60 -15.23 6.58 -1.03
C ILE A 60 -13.89 7.25 -1.28
N THR A 61 -13.13 7.49 -0.21
CA THR A 61 -11.81 8.13 -0.27
C THR A 61 -10.81 7.28 0.50
N ALA A 62 -9.72 6.90 -0.16
CA ALA A 62 -8.54 6.36 0.48
C ALA A 62 -7.58 7.51 0.83
N THR A 63 -7.09 7.55 2.06
CA THR A 63 -6.10 8.54 2.54
C THR A 63 -4.88 7.80 3.07
N PRO A 64 -3.72 7.86 2.38
CA PRO A 64 -2.50 7.21 2.83
C PRO A 64 -1.98 7.80 4.15
N SER A 65 -1.38 6.94 4.98
CA SER A 65 -0.55 7.35 6.12
C SER A 65 0.83 7.82 5.63
N SER A 66 1.60 8.47 6.50
CA SER A 66 2.98 8.86 6.18
C SER A 66 3.84 7.64 5.81
N GLY A 67 4.65 7.78 4.74
CA GLY A 67 5.48 6.70 4.21
C GLY A 67 4.74 5.68 3.33
N PHE A 68 3.48 5.92 3.00
CA PHE A 68 2.69 5.09 2.10
C PHE A 68 2.05 5.90 0.98
N TYR A 69 1.72 5.21 -0.11
CA TYR A 69 0.85 5.71 -1.15
C TYR A 69 -0.33 4.76 -1.39
N PHE A 70 -1.42 5.30 -1.91
CA PHE A 70 -2.58 4.49 -2.30
C PHE A 70 -2.27 3.77 -3.62
N LYS A 71 -2.23 2.44 -3.59
CA LYS A 71 -1.95 1.62 -4.78
C LYS A 71 -3.21 1.45 -5.62
N ASN A 72 -4.26 0.86 -5.05
CA ASN A 72 -5.50 0.57 -5.76
C ASN A 72 -6.64 0.18 -4.80
N TRP A 73 -7.86 0.17 -5.33
CA TRP A 73 -9.01 -0.49 -4.72
C TRP A 73 -9.04 -1.98 -5.06
N SER A 74 -9.54 -2.81 -4.14
CA SER A 74 -9.79 -4.25 -4.31
C SER A 74 -11.12 -4.64 -3.65
N GLY A 75 -11.47 -5.93 -3.68
CA GLY A 75 -12.79 -6.44 -3.28
C GLY A 75 -13.78 -6.36 -4.44
N ASP A 76 -14.97 -5.80 -4.18
CA ASP A 76 -16.04 -5.68 -5.18
C ASP A 76 -15.79 -4.59 -6.24
N ILE A 77 -14.74 -3.79 -6.07
CA ILE A 77 -14.31 -2.77 -7.04
C ILE A 77 -12.83 -2.89 -7.38
N SER A 78 -12.43 -2.19 -8.44
CA SER A 78 -11.03 -2.04 -8.83
C SER A 78 -10.75 -0.64 -9.36
N GLY A 79 -9.47 -0.26 -9.41
CA GLY A 79 -9.02 1.01 -9.97
C GLY A 79 -8.06 1.74 -9.05
N THR A 80 -7.41 2.77 -9.59
CA THR A 80 -6.33 3.53 -8.92
C THR A 80 -6.73 4.97 -8.58
N ASN A 81 -7.96 5.36 -8.89
CA ASN A 81 -8.45 6.72 -8.61
C ASN A 81 -9.00 6.82 -7.19
N THR A 82 -8.58 7.84 -6.45
CA THR A 82 -9.17 8.24 -5.17
C THR A 82 -9.37 9.76 -5.16
N PRO A 83 -10.56 10.29 -4.83
CA PRO A 83 -11.81 9.57 -4.46
C PRO A 83 -12.44 8.75 -5.59
N TYR A 84 -13.25 7.74 -5.24
CA TYR A 84 -14.00 6.88 -6.15
C TYR A 84 -15.50 6.99 -5.89
N SER A 85 -16.32 7.09 -6.94
CA SER A 85 -17.79 7.16 -6.83
C SER A 85 -18.41 5.83 -7.23
N LEU A 86 -19.01 5.14 -6.25
CA LEU A 86 -19.66 3.84 -6.38
C LEU A 86 -21.19 4.02 -6.39
N THR A 87 -21.91 3.22 -7.18
CA THR A 87 -23.37 3.09 -7.05
C THR A 87 -23.68 1.79 -6.31
N ILE A 88 -24.36 1.88 -5.17
CA ILE A 88 -24.65 0.71 -4.33
C ILE A 88 -25.86 -0.03 -4.88
N THR A 89 -25.68 -1.27 -5.34
CA THR A 89 -26.77 -2.12 -5.87
C THR A 89 -26.88 -3.48 -5.19
N SER A 90 -25.96 -3.77 -4.27
CA SER A 90 -25.89 -4.96 -3.43
C SER A 90 -25.02 -4.63 -2.21
N ASP A 91 -24.97 -5.56 -1.25
CA ASP A 91 -23.93 -5.49 -0.21
C ASP A 91 -22.55 -5.44 -0.88
N THR A 92 -21.67 -4.60 -0.36
CA THR A 92 -20.38 -4.26 -1.00
C THR A 92 -19.26 -4.26 0.04
N GLU A 93 -18.18 -4.97 -0.25
CA GLU A 93 -16.92 -4.97 0.50
C GLU A 93 -15.78 -4.42 -0.37
N VAL A 94 -15.11 -3.36 0.11
CA VAL A 94 -14.04 -2.67 -0.61
C VAL A 94 -12.80 -2.58 0.26
N ILE A 95 -11.65 -2.94 -0.32
CA ILE A 95 -10.34 -2.83 0.33
C ILE A 95 -9.55 -1.69 -0.32
N ALA A 96 -9.14 -0.70 0.46
CA ALA A 96 -8.11 0.26 0.06
C ALA A 96 -6.72 -0.37 0.25
N VAL A 97 -6.00 -0.60 -0.85
CA VAL A 97 -4.66 -1.17 -0.84
C VAL A 97 -3.63 -0.06 -0.87
N PHE A 98 -2.68 -0.10 0.06
CA PHE A 98 -1.56 0.83 0.18
C PHE A 98 -0.23 0.10 0.07
N GLU A 99 0.79 0.79 -0.40
CA GLU A 99 2.18 0.31 -0.41
C GLU A 99 3.11 1.36 0.18
N LYS A 100 4.25 0.89 0.69
CA LYS A 100 5.31 1.77 1.18
C LYS A 100 5.90 2.56 0.02
N ASN A 101 6.35 3.78 0.30
CA ASN A 101 7.16 4.53 -0.64
C ASN A 101 8.55 3.90 -0.77
N ASP A 102 9.08 3.97 -1.98
CA ASP A 102 10.37 3.46 -2.41
C ASP A 102 10.83 4.44 -3.51
N THR A 103 11.77 5.33 -3.15
CA THR A 103 12.09 6.54 -3.91
C THR A 103 12.97 6.24 -5.12
N ASP A 104 13.94 5.35 -4.99
CA ASP A 104 14.83 4.95 -6.07
C ASP A 104 14.34 3.68 -6.81
N GLY A 105 13.38 2.95 -6.23
CA GLY A 105 12.72 1.82 -6.86
C GLY A 105 13.56 0.55 -6.85
N ASP A 106 14.50 0.42 -5.90
CA ASP A 106 15.39 -0.74 -5.78
C ASP A 106 14.71 -1.95 -5.10
N GLY A 107 13.52 -1.75 -4.52
CA GLY A 107 12.73 -2.76 -3.83
C GLY A 107 12.80 -2.71 -2.29
N VAL A 108 13.56 -1.78 -1.72
CA VAL A 108 13.69 -1.54 -0.28
C VAL A 108 12.95 -0.24 0.09
N PRO A 109 11.91 -0.29 0.95
CA PRO A 109 11.17 0.91 1.34
C PRO A 109 12.02 2.00 1.99
N ASP A 110 11.70 3.27 1.68
CA ASP A 110 12.39 4.48 2.17
C ASP A 110 12.66 4.49 3.69
N ASP A 111 11.79 3.86 4.50
CA ASP A 111 11.91 3.89 5.95
C ASP A 111 12.93 2.89 6.53
N ILE A 112 13.40 1.95 5.71
CA ILE A 112 14.43 0.97 6.08
C ILE A 112 15.65 1.01 5.16
N ASP A 113 15.59 1.79 4.09
CA ASP A 113 16.68 2.00 3.14
C ASP A 113 17.76 2.92 3.71
N LYS A 114 19.00 2.44 3.73
CA LYS A 114 20.20 3.19 4.15
C LYS A 114 20.88 3.91 3.00
N CYS A 115 20.57 3.55 1.76
CA CYS A 115 21.19 4.01 0.53
C CYS A 115 20.12 4.58 -0.43
N PRO A 116 19.54 5.76 -0.14
CA PRO A 116 18.33 6.29 -0.80
C PRO A 116 18.49 6.71 -2.28
N GLU A 117 19.62 6.43 -2.89
CA GLU A 117 19.96 6.79 -4.27
C GLU A 117 20.70 5.65 -4.97
N THR A 118 20.21 4.41 -4.83
CA THR A 118 20.77 3.25 -5.51
C THR A 118 20.45 3.27 -7.00
N SER A 119 21.45 2.94 -7.82
CA SER A 119 21.31 3.03 -9.27
C SER A 119 20.35 1.97 -9.79
N ALA A 120 19.41 2.39 -10.65
CA ALA A 120 18.40 1.48 -11.18
C ALA A 120 19.01 0.25 -11.86
N GLY A 121 18.60 -0.94 -11.39
CA GLY A 121 19.02 -2.23 -11.94
C GLY A 121 20.22 -2.87 -11.23
N GLU A 122 20.83 -2.19 -10.25
CA GLU A 122 21.75 -2.82 -9.33
C GLU A 122 21.00 -3.79 -8.39
N THR A 123 21.71 -4.81 -7.92
CA THR A 123 21.19 -5.69 -6.89
C THR A 123 21.53 -5.10 -5.53
N VAL A 124 20.53 -4.96 -4.67
CA VAL A 124 20.70 -4.40 -3.33
C VAL A 124 20.58 -5.47 -2.27
N ASN A 125 21.22 -5.21 -1.14
CA ASN A 125 21.14 -6.06 0.04
C ASN A 125 19.90 -5.70 0.89
N VAL A 126 19.83 -6.21 2.12
CA VAL A 126 18.67 -6.00 3.02
C VAL A 126 18.53 -4.54 3.50
N ASP A 127 19.61 -3.77 3.42
CA ASP A 127 19.68 -2.39 3.84
C ASP A 127 19.45 -1.40 2.68
N GLY A 128 19.17 -1.89 1.46
CA GLY A 128 18.97 -1.05 0.27
C GLY A 128 20.26 -0.61 -0.43
N CYS A 129 21.42 -1.13 0.01
CA CYS A 129 22.70 -0.73 -0.55
C CYS A 129 23.19 -1.75 -1.59
N SER A 130 23.77 -1.23 -2.69
CA SER A 130 24.52 -2.02 -3.68
C SER A 130 26.02 -2.03 -3.39
N GLU A 131 26.75 -2.99 -3.96
CA GLU A 131 28.23 -3.08 -3.81
C GLU A 131 28.95 -1.79 -4.24
N SER A 132 28.36 -0.98 -5.13
CA SER A 132 28.92 0.30 -5.59
C SER A 132 28.75 1.46 -4.60
N GLN A 133 28.03 1.24 -3.50
CA GLN A 133 27.81 2.19 -2.42
C GLN A 133 28.37 1.69 -1.08
N GLU A 134 28.64 0.39 -0.96
CA GLU A 134 29.22 -0.22 0.24
C GLU A 134 30.75 -0.11 0.24
N ASP A 135 31.30 0.10 1.43
CA ASP A 135 32.73 0.15 1.73
C ASP A 135 32.88 -0.56 3.08
N SER A 136 33.07 -1.87 3.02
CA SER A 136 32.91 -2.79 4.16
C SER A 136 34.00 -2.63 5.22
N ASP A 137 35.23 -2.31 4.83
CA ASP A 137 36.35 -2.09 5.75
C ASP A 137 36.63 -0.60 6.03
N GLY A 138 36.00 0.30 5.28
CA GLY A 138 36.06 1.75 5.49
C GLY A 138 37.37 2.37 5.03
N ASP A 139 38.07 1.75 4.09
CA ASP A 139 39.34 2.22 3.55
C ASP A 139 39.19 3.33 2.49
N GLY A 140 37.96 3.55 2.02
CA GLY A 140 37.59 4.57 1.03
C GLY A 140 37.46 4.07 -0.40
N VAL A 141 37.60 2.77 -0.66
CA VAL A 141 37.29 2.10 -1.93
C VAL A 141 36.05 1.23 -1.74
N THR A 142 35.09 1.31 -2.67
CA THR A 142 33.84 0.56 -2.55
C THR A 142 34.03 -0.92 -2.86
N ASP A 143 33.18 -1.76 -2.28
CA ASP A 143 33.25 -3.22 -2.35
C ASP A 143 33.26 -3.76 -3.79
N ASP A 144 32.64 -3.06 -4.74
CA ASP A 144 32.65 -3.42 -6.17
C ASP A 144 34.01 -3.21 -6.86
N VAL A 145 34.86 -2.35 -6.29
CA VAL A 145 36.20 -2.00 -6.80
C VAL A 145 37.30 -2.61 -5.93
N ASP A 146 37.04 -2.83 -4.64
CA ASP A 146 38.01 -3.30 -3.67
C ASP A 146 38.38 -4.77 -3.87
N GLN A 147 39.68 -5.02 -4.03
CA GLN A 147 40.26 -6.37 -4.15
C GLN A 147 40.72 -6.93 -2.79
N CYS A 148 40.72 -6.11 -1.74
CA CYS A 148 41.32 -6.32 -0.44
C CYS A 148 40.36 -5.98 0.72
N ALA A 149 39.19 -6.63 0.75
CA ALA A 149 38.05 -6.45 1.65
C ALA A 149 38.27 -6.38 3.19
N ASP A 150 39.50 -6.46 3.69
CA ASP A 150 39.85 -6.36 5.10
C ASP A 150 41.12 -5.49 5.30
N THR A 151 41.21 -4.34 4.61
CA THR A 151 42.29 -3.37 4.77
C THR A 151 42.37 -2.89 6.21
N PRO A 152 43.55 -2.97 6.86
CA PRO A 152 43.70 -2.48 8.23
C PRO A 152 43.40 -0.97 8.35
N GLU A 153 42.60 -0.63 9.37
CA GLU A 153 42.19 0.76 9.63
C GLU A 153 43.39 1.72 9.70
N GLY A 154 43.32 2.79 8.90
CA GLY A 154 44.32 3.85 8.89
C GLY A 154 45.51 3.61 7.97
N GLU A 155 45.55 2.50 7.25
CA GLU A 155 46.49 2.30 6.15
C GLU A 155 46.07 3.11 4.92
N THR A 156 47.05 3.41 4.07
CA THR A 156 46.78 4.05 2.77
C THR A 156 46.63 2.96 1.72
N VAL A 157 45.53 2.99 0.99
CA VAL A 157 45.25 2.08 -0.11
C VAL A 157 45.51 2.70 -1.46
N ASP A 158 45.64 1.85 -2.48
CA ASP A 158 45.66 2.30 -3.86
C ASP A 158 44.24 2.29 -4.48
N ASN A 159 44.14 2.38 -5.80
CA ASN A 159 42.85 2.43 -6.48
C ASN A 159 42.11 1.08 -6.48
N GLU A 160 42.73 0.02 -5.99
CA GLU A 160 42.19 -1.34 -5.92
C GLU A 160 41.82 -1.70 -4.47
N GLY A 161 41.85 -0.73 -3.55
CA GLY A 161 41.55 -0.92 -2.13
C GLY A 161 42.66 -1.65 -1.36
N CYS A 162 43.82 -1.89 -1.97
CA CYS A 162 44.83 -2.73 -1.35
C CYS A 162 45.99 -1.91 -0.77
N SER A 163 46.24 -2.09 0.52
CA SER A 163 47.41 -1.54 1.21
C SER A 163 48.68 -2.35 0.94
N ASN A 164 49.85 -1.78 1.24
CA ASN A 164 51.13 -2.49 1.13
C ASN A 164 51.26 -3.66 2.12
N SER A 165 50.51 -3.66 3.22
CA SER A 165 50.56 -4.77 4.21
C SER A 165 49.79 -6.02 3.76
N GLN A 166 48.95 -5.90 2.73
CA GLN A 166 48.18 -6.99 2.15
C GLN A 166 48.76 -7.52 0.83
N LYS A 167 49.61 -6.72 0.16
CA LYS A 167 50.22 -7.08 -1.12
C LYS A 167 51.52 -7.84 -0.96
N ASP A 168 51.78 -8.73 -1.91
CA ASP A 168 53.03 -9.45 -2.13
C ASP A 168 53.27 -9.47 -3.64
N THR A 169 53.93 -8.43 -4.14
CA THR A 169 54.00 -8.13 -5.57
C THR A 169 54.79 -9.17 -6.37
N ASP A 170 55.84 -9.78 -5.79
CA ASP A 170 56.65 -10.80 -6.46
C ASP A 170 56.33 -12.25 -6.02
N GLY A 171 55.47 -12.42 -5.02
CA GLY A 171 54.95 -13.71 -4.59
C GLY A 171 55.96 -14.53 -3.80
N ASP A 172 56.94 -13.89 -3.16
CA ASP A 172 57.98 -14.56 -2.37
C ASP A 172 57.53 -14.91 -0.94
N GLY A 173 56.37 -14.39 -0.52
CA GLY A 173 55.76 -14.59 0.79
C GLY A 173 56.09 -13.51 1.82
N VAL A 174 56.72 -12.41 1.44
CA VAL A 174 56.93 -11.19 2.23
C VAL A 174 56.06 -10.07 1.67
N THR A 175 55.33 -9.38 2.55
CA THR A 175 54.44 -8.30 2.12
C THR A 175 55.21 -7.05 1.71
N ASP A 176 54.65 -6.26 0.80
CA ASP A 176 55.31 -5.09 0.20
C ASP A 176 55.76 -4.04 1.25
N ASP A 177 55.12 -3.98 2.42
CA ASP A 177 55.51 -3.10 3.52
C ASP A 177 56.78 -3.57 4.27
N LEU A 178 57.06 -4.88 4.24
CA LEU A 178 58.21 -5.53 4.88
C LEU A 178 59.29 -5.95 3.88
N ASP A 179 58.99 -5.92 2.59
CA ASP A 179 59.91 -6.34 1.55
C ASP A 179 60.92 -5.24 1.19
N GLN A 180 62.19 -5.58 1.37
CA GLN A 180 63.31 -4.69 1.04
C GLN A 180 63.73 -4.82 -0.44
N CYS A 181 63.22 -5.82 -1.14
CA CYS A 181 63.65 -6.28 -2.45
C CYS A 181 62.45 -6.64 -3.36
N ALA A 182 61.51 -5.72 -3.53
CA ALA A 182 60.19 -5.84 -4.20
C ALA A 182 60.10 -6.43 -5.64
N ASP A 183 61.17 -6.99 -6.20
CA ASP A 183 61.23 -7.48 -7.58
C ASP A 183 62.01 -8.83 -7.71
N THR A 184 62.22 -9.63 -6.65
CA THR A 184 63.17 -10.78 -6.69
C THR A 184 62.69 -12.11 -6.14
#